data_AF-A0AA44YXD6-F1
#
_entry.id   AF-A0AA44YXD6-F1
#
_cell.length_a   1.000
_cell.length_b   1.000
_cell.length_c   1.000
_cell.angle_alpha   90.00
_cell.angle_beta   90.00
_cell.angle_gamma   90.00
#
_symmetry.space_group_name_H-M   'P 1'
#
loop_
_entity.id
_entity.type
_entity.pdbx_description
1 polymer ?
#
loop_
_entity_poly.entity_id
_entity_poly.type
_entity_poly.pdbx_seq_one_letter_code
_entity_poly.pdbx_strand_id
1 'polypeptide(L)'
;YQIPFAGSLALFYFTMVIYGLSLVGLGLLISSLCSTQQQAFIGVFVFMMPAILLSGYVSPVENMPVWLQNLTWINPIRHFTDITKQIYLKDASLDIVWNSLWPLLVITATTGSAAYAMFRRKVM
;
A
#
# COMPACT_ATOMS: atom_id res chain seq x y z
N TYR A 1 -27.93 -5.94 6.75
CA TYR A 1 -26.66 -6.01 7.49
C TYR A 1 -26.07 -4.61 7.59
N GLN A 2 -26.21 -3.95 8.75
CA GLN A 2 -25.41 -2.75 9.06
C GLN A 2 -24.29 -3.25 9.97
N ILE A 3 -23.09 -3.44 9.42
CA ILE A 3 -21.90 -3.63 10.23
C ILE A 3 -21.47 -2.22 10.62
N PRO A 4 -21.73 -1.76 11.86
CA PRO A 4 -21.30 -0.44 12.26
C PRO A 4 -19.77 -0.38 12.22
N PHE A 5 -19.23 0.72 11.72
CA PHE A 5 -17.80 0.99 11.79
C PHE A 5 -17.38 0.98 13.27
N ALA A 6 -16.57 0.01 13.66
CA ALA A 6 -16.25 -0.22 15.08
C ALA A 6 -15.20 0.76 15.61
N GLY A 7 -14.26 1.19 14.76
CA GLY A 7 -13.05 1.91 15.15
C GLY A 7 -13.13 3.44 15.18
N SER A 8 -11.94 4.05 15.20
CA SER A 8 -11.75 5.51 15.02
C SER A 8 -11.69 5.91 13.55
N LEU A 9 -12.63 6.77 13.12
CA LEU A 9 -12.67 7.29 11.74
C LEU A 9 -11.44 8.13 11.42
N ALA A 10 -10.97 8.92 12.39
CA ALA A 10 -9.78 9.76 12.22
C ALA A 10 -8.54 8.91 11.95
N LEU A 11 -8.35 7.82 12.69
CA LEU A 11 -7.23 6.90 12.48
C LEU A 11 -7.33 6.19 11.13
N PHE A 12 -8.54 5.79 10.73
CA PHE A 12 -8.77 5.18 9.43
C PHE A 12 -8.42 6.13 8.27
N TYR A 13 -8.92 7.37 8.29
CA TYR A 13 -8.59 8.36 7.26
C TYR A 13 -7.11 8.72 7.25
N PHE A 14 -6.47 8.84 8.41
CA PHE A 14 -5.03 9.09 8.50
C PHE A 14 -4.22 8.01 7.79
N THR A 15 -4.49 6.74 8.10
CA THR A 15 -3.81 5.61 7.46
C THR A 15 -4.14 5.48 5.97
N MET A 16 -5.36 5.83 5.56
CA MET A 16 -5.78 5.89 4.16
C MET A 16 -5.01 6.95 3.36
N VAL A 17 -4.75 8.13 3.94
CA VAL A 17 -3.91 9.16 3.30
C VAL A 17 -2.49 8.65 3.09
N ILE A 18 -1.90 8.02 4.10
CA ILE A 18 -0.53 7.44 4.00
C ILE A 18 -0.47 6.38 2.90
N TYR A 19 -1.48 5.50 2.84
CA TYR A 19 -1.61 4.51 1.78
C TYR A 19 -1.74 5.16 0.39
N GLY A 20 -2.58 6.18 0.25
CA GLY A 20 -2.73 6.93 -0.99
C GLY A 20 -1.41 7.55 -1.47
N LEU A 21 -0.63 8.13 -0.57
CA LEU A 21 0.71 8.66 -0.89
C LEU A 21 1.67 7.57 -1.36
N SER A 22 1.62 6.36 -0.77
CA SER A 22 2.40 5.22 -1.25
C SER A 22 2.03 4.82 -2.67
N LEU A 23 0.73 4.74 -2.99
CA LEU A 23 0.26 4.40 -4.32
C LEU A 23 0.67 5.44 -5.37
N VAL A 24 0.59 6.73 -5.03
CA VAL A 24 1.08 7.81 -5.89
C VAL A 24 2.58 7.65 -6.14
N GLY A 25 3.38 7.42 -5.10
CA GLY A 25 4.82 7.19 -5.23
C GLY A 25 5.15 6.02 -6.16
N LEU A 26 4.46 4.87 -6.00
CA LEU A 26 4.61 3.71 -6.88
C LEU A 26 4.20 4.00 -8.32
N GLY A 27 3.06 4.65 -8.53
CA GLY A 27 2.60 5.02 -9.87
C GLY A 27 3.57 5.94 -10.59
N LEU A 28 4.16 6.91 -9.87
CA LEU A 28 5.19 7.80 -10.40
C LEU A 28 6.48 7.06 -10.74
N LEU A 29 6.92 6.13 -9.89
CA LEU A 29 8.08 5.28 -10.15
C LEU A 29 7.88 4.44 -11.42
N ILE A 30 6.74 3.75 -11.55
CA ILE A 30 6.44 2.95 -12.74
C ILE A 30 6.40 3.84 -13.99
N SER A 31 5.70 4.98 -13.91
CA SER A 31 5.57 5.93 -15.00
C SER A 31 6.94 6.46 -15.47
N SER A 32 7.85 6.70 -14.53
CA SER A 32 9.18 7.24 -14.82
C SER A 32 10.11 6.27 -15.55
N LEU A 33 9.87 4.96 -15.45
CA LEU A 33 10.60 3.91 -16.16
C LEU A 33 10.03 3.65 -17.56
N CYS A 34 8.87 4.22 -17.88
CA CYS A 34 8.18 4.03 -19.14
C CYS A 34 8.49 5.16 -20.13
N SER A 35 8.60 4.81 -21.41
CA SER A 35 8.81 5.78 -22.50
C SER A 35 7.49 6.39 -23.00
N THR A 36 6.35 5.74 -22.74
CA THR A 36 5.02 6.22 -23.18
C THR A 36 3.98 6.09 -22.07
N GLN A 37 2.91 6.90 -22.18
CA GLN A 37 1.78 6.84 -21.25
C GLN A 37 1.04 5.48 -21.30
N GLN A 38 0.93 4.88 -22.49
CA GLN A 38 0.33 3.56 -22.65
C GLN A 38 1.16 2.48 -21.94
N GLN A 39 2.50 2.54 -22.05
CA GLN A 39 3.39 1.63 -21.33
C GLN A 39 3.27 1.82 -19.80
N ALA A 40 3.16 3.05 -19.32
CA ALA A 40 2.95 3.34 -17.90
C ALA A 40 1.63 2.73 -17.38
N PHE A 41 0.53 2.88 -18.13
CA PHE A 41 -0.76 2.28 -17.78
C PHE A 41 -0.68 0.75 -17.68
N ILE A 42 -0.07 0.10 -18.67
CA ILE A 42 0.13 -1.36 -18.66
C ILE A 42 1.03 -1.76 -17.48
N GLY A 43 2.11 -1.01 -17.23
CA GLY A 43 3.02 -1.27 -16.11
C GLY A 43 2.33 -1.21 -14.75
N VAL A 44 1.48 -0.21 -14.52
CA VAL A 44 0.68 -0.11 -13.29
C VAL A 44 -0.28 -1.29 -13.18
N PHE A 45 -0.94 -1.69 -14.26
CA PHE A 45 -1.86 -2.83 -14.25
C PHE A 45 -1.14 -4.15 -13.92
N VAL A 46 0.00 -4.41 -14.57
CA VAL A 46 0.85 -5.58 -14.34
C VAL A 46 1.38 -5.63 -12.91
N PHE A 47 1.66 -4.48 -12.29
CA PHE A 47 2.06 -4.39 -10.90
C PHE A 47 0.88 -4.58 -9.92
N MET A 48 -0.27 -3.95 -10.19
CA MET A 48 -1.44 -3.96 -9.31
C MET A 48 -2.06 -5.34 -9.16
N MET A 49 -2.16 -6.11 -10.24
CA MET A 49 -2.76 -7.45 -10.20
C MET A 49 -2.10 -8.40 -9.19
N PRO A 50 -0.79 -8.68 -9.27
CA PRO A 50 -0.11 -9.50 -8.27
C PRO A 50 -0.11 -8.85 -6.89
N ALA A 51 -0.01 -7.51 -6.80
CA ALA A 51 -0.06 -6.83 -5.50
C ALA A 51 -1.41 -7.03 -4.79
N ILE A 52 -2.53 -7.02 -5.50
CA ILE A 52 -3.85 -7.30 -4.91
C ILE A 52 -3.98 -8.77 -4.51
N LEU A 53 -3.46 -9.71 -5.30
CA LEU A 53 -3.48 -11.13 -4.96
C LEU A 53 -2.65 -11.43 -3.71
N LEU A 54 -1.54 -10.72 -3.54
CA LEU A 54 -0.61 -10.85 -2.42
C LEU A 54 -0.94 -9.94 -1.23
N SER A 55 -2.06 -9.21 -1.24
CA SER A 55 -2.37 -8.23 -0.18
C SER A 55 -3.05 -8.82 1.05
N GLY A 56 -3.40 -10.11 1.05
CA GLY A 56 -4.27 -10.64 2.11
C GLY A 56 -5.75 -10.30 1.93
N TYR A 57 -6.12 -9.56 0.86
CA TYR A 57 -7.51 -9.18 0.58
C TYR A 57 -8.34 -10.36 0.08
N VAL A 58 -7.83 -11.10 -0.91
CA VAL A 58 -8.52 -12.25 -1.53
C VAL A 58 -8.39 -13.50 -0.65
N SER A 59 -7.18 -13.80 -0.19
CA SER A 59 -6.88 -14.92 0.69
C SER A 59 -5.96 -14.48 1.83
N PRO A 60 -6.07 -15.07 3.04
CA PRO A 60 -5.16 -14.74 4.14
C PRO A 60 -3.69 -14.96 3.77
N VAL A 61 -2.81 -14.04 4.20
CA VAL A 61 -1.37 -14.11 3.89
C VAL A 61 -0.74 -15.34 4.53
N GLU A 62 -1.23 -15.74 5.70
CA GLU A 62 -0.77 -16.90 6.47
C GLU A 62 -0.95 -18.22 5.70
N ASN A 63 -1.89 -18.27 4.75
CA ASN A 63 -2.13 -19.45 3.91
C ASN A 63 -1.17 -19.56 2.72
N MET A 64 -0.33 -18.55 2.48
CA MET A 64 0.65 -18.56 1.39
C MET A 64 1.93 -19.30 1.81
N PRO A 65 2.66 -19.91 0.86
CA PRO A 65 4.04 -20.38 1.11
C PRO A 65 4.92 -19.29 1.72
N VAL A 66 5.86 -19.67 2.62
CA VAL A 66 6.70 -18.73 3.38
C VAL A 66 7.43 -17.72 2.50
N TRP A 67 7.92 -18.14 1.33
CA TRP A 67 8.61 -17.24 0.40
C TRP A 67 7.69 -16.13 -0.15
N LEU A 68 6.40 -16.42 -0.38
CA LEU A 68 5.41 -15.42 -0.76
C LEU A 68 5.08 -14.50 0.41
N GLN A 69 4.93 -15.04 1.62
CA GLN A 69 4.69 -14.23 2.82
C GLN A 69 5.78 -13.18 3.04
N ASN A 70 7.04 -13.54 2.74
CA ASN A 70 8.16 -12.61 2.81
C ASN A 70 8.05 -11.52 1.74
N LEU A 71 7.66 -11.88 0.50
CA LEU A 71 7.47 -10.92 -0.58
C LEU A 71 6.35 -9.91 -0.30
N THR A 72 5.31 -10.32 0.42
CA THR A 72 4.17 -9.42 0.68
C THR A 72 4.53 -8.27 1.63
N TRP A 73 5.68 -8.30 2.33
CA TRP A 73 6.10 -7.20 3.21
C TRP A 73 6.41 -5.90 2.46
N ILE A 74 6.84 -5.97 1.20
CA ILE A 74 7.08 -4.77 0.37
C ILE A 74 5.80 -4.23 -0.29
N ASN A 75 4.68 -4.93 -0.11
CA ASN A 75 3.40 -4.59 -0.73
C ASN A 75 2.60 -3.64 0.18
N PRO A 76 2.39 -2.36 -0.18
CA PRO A 76 1.62 -1.44 0.66
C PRO A 76 0.14 -1.85 0.78
N ILE A 77 -0.40 -2.56 -0.22
CA ILE A 77 -1.79 -3.03 -0.20
C ILE A 77 -1.99 -4.06 0.92
N ARG A 78 -0.96 -4.87 1.23
CA ARG A 78 -0.99 -5.81 2.37
C ARG A 78 -1.26 -5.07 3.67
N HIS A 79 -0.41 -4.10 3.96
CA HIS A 79 -0.45 -3.35 5.21
C HIS A 79 -1.77 -2.60 5.36
N PHE A 80 -2.25 -1.95 4.31
CA PHE A 80 -3.54 -1.25 4.37
C PHE A 80 -4.75 -2.19 4.50
N THR A 81 -4.69 -3.38 3.93
CA THR A 81 -5.72 -4.42 4.11
C THR A 81 -5.79 -4.85 5.58
N ASP A 82 -4.64 -5.07 6.22
CA ASP A 82 -4.57 -5.45 7.63
C ASP A 82 -5.07 -4.32 8.55
N ILE A 83 -4.64 -3.08 8.30
CA ILE A 83 -5.13 -1.88 9.02
C ILE A 83 -6.65 -1.76 8.90
N THR A 84 -7.20 -1.90 7.69
CA THR A 84 -8.64 -1.79 7.45
C THR A 84 -9.41 -2.84 8.23
N LYS A 85 -8.96 -4.11 8.21
CA LYS A 85 -9.59 -5.19 8.99
C LYS A 85 -9.51 -4.91 10.49
N GLN A 86 -8.39 -4.41 11.00
CA GLN A 86 -8.20 -4.11 12.41
C GLN A 86 -9.10 -2.96 12.89
N ILE A 87 -9.14 -1.84 12.17
CA ILE A 87 -9.92 -0.67 12.58
C ILE A 87 -11.41 -0.91 12.35
N TYR A 88 -11.80 -1.40 11.17
CA TYR A 88 -13.21 -1.49 10.78
C TYR A 88 -13.94 -2.59 11.55
N LEU A 89 -13.28 -3.73 11.81
CA LEU A 89 -13.92 -4.92 12.38
C LEU A 89 -13.61 -5.14 13.87
N LYS A 90 -12.50 -4.60 14.39
CA LYS A 90 -12.00 -4.95 15.73
C LYS A 90 -11.83 -3.77 16.69
N ASP A 91 -12.20 -2.55 16.27
CA ASP A 91 -11.96 -1.32 17.07
C ASP A 91 -10.51 -1.23 17.59
N ALA A 92 -9.55 -1.56 16.72
CA ALA A 92 -8.16 -1.63 17.12
C ALA A 92 -7.59 -0.24 17.44
N SER A 93 -6.86 -0.15 18.55
CA SER A 93 -6.10 1.05 18.94
C SER A 93 -4.89 1.28 18.03
N LEU A 94 -4.30 2.47 18.12
CA LEU A 94 -3.11 2.85 17.36
C LEU A 94 -1.95 1.87 17.58
N ASP A 95 -1.78 1.34 18.80
CA ASP A 95 -0.67 0.42 19.14
C ASP A 95 -0.74 -0.90 18.36
N ILE A 96 -1.96 -1.41 18.12
CA ILE A 96 -2.18 -2.63 17.35
C ILE A 96 -1.93 -2.34 15.87
N VAL A 97 -2.54 -1.26 15.38
CA VAL A 97 -2.44 -0.77 14.00
C VAL A 97 -0.99 -0.43 13.62
N TRP A 98 -0.17 -0.02 14.60
CA TRP A 98 1.21 0.37 14.41
C TRP A 98 2.04 -0.68 13.68
N ASN A 99 1.82 -1.97 13.97
CA ASN A 99 2.54 -3.09 13.35
C ASN A 99 2.40 -3.14 11.82
N SER A 100 1.25 -2.71 11.30
CA SER A 100 1.00 -2.60 9.86
C SER A 100 1.25 -1.18 9.34
N LEU A 101 1.21 -0.16 10.20
CA LEU A 101 1.42 1.22 9.81
C LEU A 101 2.89 1.58 9.59
N TRP A 102 3.81 1.11 10.44
CA TRP A 102 5.23 1.47 10.31
C TRP A 102 5.87 0.96 9.00
N PRO A 103 5.60 -0.26 8.48
CA PRO A 103 6.14 -0.68 7.20
C PRO A 103 5.54 0.14 6.06
N LEU A 104 4.25 0.46 6.15
CA LEU A 104 3.58 1.31 5.16
C LEU A 104 4.22 2.71 5.11
N LEU A 105 4.52 3.31 6.26
CA LEU A 105 5.25 4.58 6.34
C LEU A 105 6.62 4.49 5.66
N VAL A 106 7.37 3.41 5.85
CA VAL A 106 8.66 3.17 5.17
C VAL A 106 8.48 3.07 3.66
N ILE A 107 7.46 2.34 3.19
CA ILE A 107 7.14 2.24 1.76
C ILE A 107 6.76 3.61 1.20
N THR A 108 5.91 4.37 1.89
CA THR A 108 5.52 5.74 1.49
C THR A 108 6.74 6.66 1.40
N ALA A 109 7.62 6.64 2.41
CA ALA A 109 8.81 7.49 2.44
C ALA A 109 9.80 7.15 1.32
N THR A 110 10.04 5.86 1.06
CA THR A 110 10.96 5.39 0.01
C THR A 110 10.43 5.70 -1.38
N THR A 111 9.17 5.36 -1.66
CA THR A 111 8.54 5.60 -2.97
C THR A 111 8.34 7.09 -3.24
N GLY A 112 7.94 7.87 -2.23
CA GLY A 112 7.82 9.33 -2.33
C GLY A 112 9.16 10.03 -2.57
N SER A 113 10.21 9.62 -1.84
CA SER A 113 11.56 10.17 -2.01
C SER A 113 12.16 9.83 -3.38
N ALA A 114 11.94 8.61 -3.86
CA ALA A 114 12.40 8.19 -5.18
C ALA A 114 11.64 8.95 -6.29
N ALA A 115 10.32 9.12 -6.16
CA ALA A 115 9.54 9.94 -7.07
C ALA A 115 10.03 11.40 -7.11
N TYR A 116 10.28 12.01 -5.94
CA TYR A 116 10.84 13.35 -5.84
C TYR A 116 12.20 13.48 -6.54
N ALA A 117 13.12 12.55 -6.29
CA ALA A 117 14.44 12.55 -6.90
C ALA A 117 14.38 12.45 -8.43
N MET A 118 13.43 11.68 -8.97
CA MET A 118 13.24 11.54 -10.42
C MET A 118 12.66 12.79 -11.07
N PHE A 119 11.75 13.50 -10.41
CA PHE A 119 11.27 14.81 -10.87
C PHE A 119 12.40 15.83 -10.94
N ARG A 120 13.29 15.86 -9.94
CA ARG A 120 14.46 16.76 -9.95
C ARG A 120 15.40 16.48 -11.11
N ARG A 121 15.58 15.22 -11.50
CA ARG A 121 16.44 14.81 -12.63
C ARG A 121 15.88 15.14 -14.01
N LYS A 122 14.57 15.32 -14.18
CA LYS A 122 13.95 15.72 -15.45
C LYS A 122 13.93 17.24 -15.67
N VAL A 123 14.09 18.01 -14.60
CA VAL A 123 14.03 19.48 -14.62
C VAL A 123 15.42 20.11 -14.76
N MET A 124 16.49 19.37 -14.44
CA MET A 124 17.89 19.74 -14.71
C MET A 124 18.36 19.11 -16.02
#